data_AF-A0A2N1V7L4-F1
#
_entry.id   AF-A0A2N1V7L4-F1
#
_cell.length_a   1.000
_cell.length_b   1.000
_cell.length_c   1.000
_cell.angle_alpha   90.00
_cell.angle_beta   90.00
_cell.angle_gamma   90.00
#
_symmetry.space_group_name_H-M   'P 1'
#
loop_
_entity.id
_entity.type
_entity.pdbx_description
1 polymer ?
#
loop_
_entity_poly.entity_id
_entity_poly.type
_entity_poly.pdbx_seq_one_letter_code
_entity_poly.pdbx_strand_id
1 'polypeptide(L)' 'MNARLHSIKELSRELGISISSLYRLRQKGIIRQIKIGGRILFDYESVLKSLKEQSSFGGIL' A
#
# COMPACT_ATOMS: atom_id res chain seq x y z
N MET A 1 1.84 4.86 17.21
CA MET A 1 2.05 4.88 15.75
C MET A 1 1.32 6.09 15.20
N ASN A 2 2.02 7.04 14.56
CA ASN A 2 1.37 8.16 13.87
C ASN A 2 0.95 7.68 12.48
N ALA A 3 -0.35 7.49 12.26
CA ALA A 3 -0.83 7.00 10.97
C ALA A 3 -0.63 8.07 9.89
N ARG A 4 0.21 7.78 8.89
CA ARG A 4 0.43 8.66 7.74
C ARG A 4 -0.44 8.19 6.59
N LEU A 5 -1.63 8.79 6.50
CA LEU A 5 -2.63 8.44 5.51
C LEU A 5 -2.30 9.07 4.15
N HIS A 6 -2.09 8.21 3.17
CA HIS A 6 -1.79 8.59 1.80
C HIS A 6 -2.85 8.06 0.85
N SER A 7 -3.12 8.82 -0.20
CA SER A 7 -3.82 8.33 -1.39
C SER A 7 -2.93 7.35 -2.16
N ILE A 8 -3.53 6.60 -3.08
CA ILE A 8 -2.77 5.67 -3.93
C ILE A 8 -1.74 6.38 -4.83
N LYS A 9 -1.99 7.65 -5.20
CA LYS A 9 -1.05 8.47 -5.99
C LYS A 9 0.16 8.90 -5.17
N GLU A 10 -0.04 9.22 -3.90
CA GLU A 10 1.05 9.55 -2.99
C GLU A 10 1.89 8.31 -2.67
N LEU A 11 1.24 7.18 -2.36
CA LEU A 11 1.95 5.90 -2.19
C LEU A 11 2.82 5.55 -3.41
N SER A 12 2.32 5.76 -4.62
CA SER A 12 3.07 5.49 -5.83
C SER A 12 4.34 6.33 -5.93
N ARG A 13 4.27 7.61 -5.57
CA ARG A 13 5.40 8.53 -5.57
C ARG A 13 6.41 8.19 -4.48
N GLU A 14 5.94 7.91 -3.27
CA GLU A 14 6.79 7.61 -2.11
C GLU A 14 7.48 6.24 -2.22
N LEU A 15 6.77 5.22 -2.70
CA LEU A 15 7.29 3.85 -2.78
C LEU A 15 7.98 3.53 -4.12
N GLY A 16 7.86 4.40 -5.13
CA GLY A 16 8.35 4.12 -6.48
C GLY A 16 7.61 2.97 -7.18
N ILE A 17 6.44 2.56 -6.67
CA ILE A 17 5.63 1.47 -7.22
C ILE A 17 4.56 2.05 -8.14
N SER A 18 4.32 1.42 -9.28
CA SER A 18 3.27 1.85 -10.19
C SER A 18 1.88 1.79 -9.54
N ILE A 19 1.02 2.75 -9.89
CA ILE A 19 -0.37 2.80 -9.39
C ILE A 19 -1.11 1.50 -9.73
N SER A 20 -0.88 0.92 -10.91
CA SER A 20 -1.49 -0.35 -11.32
C SER A 20 -1.08 -1.52 -10.44
N SER A 21 0.20 -1.60 -10.02
CA SER A 21 0.67 -2.60 -9.07
C SER A 21 0.04 -2.40 -7.70
N LEU A 22 -0.06 -1.18 -7.20
CA LEU A 22 -0.76 -0.89 -5.93
C LEU A 22 -2.24 -1.30 -5.99
N TYR A 23 -2.93 -1.05 -7.11
CA TYR A 23 -4.30 -1.53 -7.29
C TYR A 23 -4.41 -3.06 -7.29
N ARG A 24 -3.46 -3.76 -7.91
CA ARG A 24 -3.41 -5.24 -7.87
C ARG A 24 -3.20 -5.75 -6.46
N LEU A 25 -2.25 -5.17 -5.72
CA LEU A 25 -1.98 -5.52 -4.32
C LEU A 25 -3.20 -5.28 -3.43
N ARG A 26 -3.93 -4.18 -3.65
CA ARG A 26 -5.20 -3.89 -2.97
C ARG A 26 -6.26 -4.93 -3.28
N GLN A 27 -6.43 -5.29 -4.56
CA GLN A 27 -7.42 -6.29 -4.98
C GLN A 27 -7.11 -7.68 -4.41
N LYS A 28 -5.83 -8.02 -4.28
CA LYS A 28 -5.36 -9.24 -3.62
C LYS A 28 -5.48 -9.20 -2.10
N GLY A 29 -5.88 -8.08 -1.50
CA GLY A 29 -5.98 -7.91 -0.05
C GLY A 29 -4.63 -7.79 0.68
N ILE A 30 -3.52 -7.67 -0.05
CA ILE A 30 -2.16 -7.59 0.52
C ILE A 30 -1.97 -6.26 1.25
N ILE A 31 -2.43 -5.16 0.65
CA ILE A 31 -2.41 -3.84 1.28
C ILE A 31 -3.81 -3.44 1.73
N ARG A 32 -3.91 -2.97 2.99
CA ARG A 32 -5.19 -2.62 3.59
C ARG A 32 -5.59 -1.19 3.24
N GLN A 33 -6.82 -1.04 2.76
CA GLN A 33 -7.42 0.28 2.50
C GLN A 33 -8.21 0.78 3.71
N ILE A 34 -8.24 2.09 3.88
CA ILE A 34 -9.02 2.82 4.88
C ILE A 34 -9.97 3.75 4.12
N LYS A 35 -11.28 3.66 4.41
CA LYS A 35 -12.30 4.53 3.81
C LYS A 35 -12.67 5.63 4.79
N ILE A 36 -12.46 6.89 4.42
CA ILE A 36 -12.82 8.07 5.24
C ILE A 36 -13.56 9.06 4.33
N GLY A 37 -14.82 9.35 4.64
CA GLY A 37 -15.62 10.35 3.91
C GLY A 37 -15.67 10.13 2.39
N GLY A 38 -15.75 8.87 1.94
CA GLY A 38 -15.77 8.50 0.51
C GLY A 38 -14.39 8.47 -0.17
N ARG A 39 -13.32 8.86 0.52
CA ARG A 39 -11.94 8.75 0.02
C ARG A 39 -11.32 7.43 0.45
N ILE A 40 -10.51 6.86 -0.43
CA ILE A 40 -9.69 5.67 -0.15
C ILE A 40 -8.28 6.14 0.19
N LEU A 41 -7.87 5.85 1.42
CA LEU A 41 -6.56 6.17 1.97
C LEU A 41 -5.88 4.89 2.44
N PHE A 42 -4.58 5.01 2.67
CA PHE A 42 -3.72 3.91 3.06
C PHE A 42 -2.74 4.40 4.12
N ASP A 43 -2.53 3.62 5.16
CA ASP A 43 -1.46 3.90 6.11
C ASP A 43 -0.12 3.47 5.51
N TYR A 44 0.80 4.42 5.36
CA TYR A 44 2.08 4.20 4.70
C TYR A 44 2.91 3.09 5.35
N GLU A 45 3.04 3.14 6.68
CA GLU A 45 3.85 2.18 7.44
C GLU A 45 3.26 0.77 7.35
N SER A 46 1.93 0.64 7.44
CA SER A 46 1.25 -0.63 7.24
C SER A 46 1.48 -1.19 5.83
N VAL A 47 1.41 -0.35 4.79
CA VAL A 47 1.66 -0.77 3.41
C VAL A 47 3.09 -1.25 3.24
N LEU A 48 4.07 -0.47 3.73
CA LEU A 48 5.48 -0.83 3.66
C LEU A 48 5.78 -2.15 4.38
N LYS A 49 5.15 -2.38 5.53
CA LYS A 49 5.25 -3.64 6.27
C LYS A 49 4.71 -4.82 5.45
N SER A 50 3.50 -4.69 4.89
CA SER A 50 2.90 -5.74 4.06
C SER A 50 3.75 -6.08 2.83
N LEU A 51 4.38 -5.08 2.21
CA LEU A 51 5.29 -5.30 1.08
C LEU A 51 6.54 -6.07 1.51
N LYS A 52 7.16 -5.69 2.64
CA LYS A 52 8.33 -6.39 3.18
C LYS A 52 8.02 -7.84 3.53
N GLU A 53 6.89 -8.09 4.19
CA GLU A 53 6.43 -9.44 4.53
C GLU A 53 6.24 -10.28 3.26
N GLN A 54 5.69 -9.70 2.19
CA GLN A 54 5.52 -10.42 0.93
C GLN A 54 6.88 -10.78 0.30
N SER A 55 7.85 -9.86 0.28
CA SER A 55 9.19 -10.12 -0.26
C SER A 55 10.00 -11.12 0.59
N SER A 56 9.80 -11.15 1.92
CA SER A 56 10.44 -12.11 2.80
C SER A 56 9.86 -13.53 2.68
N PHE A 57 8.60 -13.67 2.28
CA PHE A 57 7.94 -14.96 2.09
C PHE A 57 8.04 -15.53 0.66
N GLY A 58 8.50 -14.76 -0.31
CA GLY A 58 8.68 -15.23 -1.68
C GLY A 58 9.55 -14.27 -2.46
N GLY A 59 10.78 -14.70 -2.77
CA GLY A 59 11.61 -14.06 -3.77
C GLY A 59 10.87 -13.92 -5.11
N ILE A 60 11.45 -13.07 -5.97
CA ILE A 60 10.94 -12.57 -7.26
C ILE A 60 10.27 -11.19 -7.13
N LEU A 61 11.13 -10.18 -6.99
CA LEU A 61 11.04 -8.98 -7.82
C LEU A 61 11.87 -9.23 -9.07
#